data_AF-A0A528TK19-F1
#
_entry.id   AF-A0A528TK19-F1
#
_cell.length_a   1.000
_cell.length_b   1.000
_cell.length_c   1.000
_cell.angle_alpha   90.00
_cell.angle_beta   90.00
_cell.angle_gamma   90.00
#
_symmetry.space_group_name_H-M   'P 1'
#
loop_
_entity.id
_entity.type
_entity.pdbx_description
1 polymer ?
#
loop_
_entity_poly.entity_id
_entity_poly.type
_entity_poly.pdbx_seq_one_letter_code
_entity_poly.pdbx_strand_id
1 'polypeptide(L)'
;ISGSAGQILDLTTNFAGLPAALANDFVPGLDAAGTLEGTAHVTGPSANPDIEFDAKLAGAETSQTRQAGLGPLNLDAAGSYGLASGLALDHATLSGDKISGNAAGTLNPNGVSDFSLDLT
;
A
#
# COMPACT_ATOMS: atom_id res chain seq x y z
N ILE A 1 6.61 2.67 17.26
CA ILE A 1 6.41 1.20 17.15
C ILE A 1 6.22 0.69 18.56
N SER A 2 5.10 0.02 18.82
CA SER A 2 4.78 -0.59 20.11
C SER A 2 4.31 -2.02 19.88
N GLY A 3 4.74 -2.96 20.72
CA GLY A 3 4.37 -4.35 20.54
C GLY A 3 5.31 -5.39 21.15
N SER A 4 4.92 -6.67 21.03
CA SER A 4 5.74 -7.82 21.43
C SER A 4 6.32 -8.48 20.18
N ALA A 5 7.65 -8.62 20.13
CA ALA A 5 8.35 -9.34 19.07
C ALA A 5 8.87 -10.68 19.64
N GLY A 6 8.29 -11.79 19.19
CA GLY A 6 8.63 -13.15 19.63
C GLY A 6 8.17 -14.23 18.66
N GLN A 7 7.76 -15.41 19.17
CA GLN A 7 7.07 -16.41 18.33
C GLN A 7 5.76 -15.89 17.76
N ILE A 8 5.10 -14.99 18.49
CA ILE A 8 3.93 -14.23 18.06
C ILE A 8 4.32 -12.75 18.00
N LEU A 9 4.00 -12.12 16.89
CA LEU A 9 4.10 -10.70 16.63
C LEU A 9 2.77 -10.06 17.03
N ASP A 10 2.87 -8.92 17.68
CA ASP A 10 1.79 -7.95 17.82
C ASP A 10 2.47 -6.60 17.80
N LEU A 11 2.59 -6.00 16.62
CA LEU A 11 3.36 -4.79 16.36
C LEU A 11 2.49 -3.77 15.66
N THR A 12 2.24 -2.64 16.31
CA THR A 12 1.60 -1.49 15.68
C THR A 12 2.66 -0.46 15.29
N THR A 13 2.67 -0.10 14.02
CA THR A 13 3.53 0.92 13.46
C THR A 13 2.69 2.02 12.83
N ASN A 14 2.92 3.25 13.26
CA ASN A 14 2.41 4.44 12.59
C ASN A 14 3.55 5.04 11.78
N PHE A 15 3.31 5.29 10.51
CA PHE A 15 4.20 6.05 9.65
C PHE A 15 3.52 7.37 9.35
N ALA A 16 4.21 8.46 9.64
CA ALA A 16 3.72 9.81 9.41
C ALA A 16 4.78 10.55 8.62
N GLY A 17 4.46 10.95 7.40
CA GLY A 17 5.37 11.78 6.63
C GLY A 17 6.51 11.04 5.95
N LEU A 18 6.39 9.74 5.66
CA LEU A 18 7.46 8.99 4.99
C LEU A 18 7.59 9.43 3.52
N PRO A 19 8.77 9.86 3.05
CA PRO A 19 8.94 10.22 1.65
C PRO A 19 8.78 8.99 0.74
N ALA A 20 7.97 9.11 -0.31
CA ALA A 20 7.85 8.07 -1.34
C ALA A 20 9.20 7.78 -2.03
N ALA A 21 10.12 8.75 -1.98
CA ALA A 21 11.46 8.63 -2.51
C ALA A 21 12.28 7.46 -1.95
N LEU A 22 11.89 6.89 -0.79
CA LEU A 22 12.48 5.65 -0.28
C LEU A 22 12.35 4.48 -1.26
N ALA A 23 11.34 4.49 -2.14
CA ALA A 23 11.17 3.49 -3.18
C ALA A 23 12.23 3.57 -4.30
N ASN A 24 12.89 4.73 -4.46
CA ASN A 24 13.87 4.96 -5.54
C ASN A 24 15.15 4.12 -5.36
N ASP A 25 15.46 3.72 -4.13
CA ASP A 25 16.58 2.83 -3.84
C ASP A 25 16.35 1.40 -4.36
N PHE A 26 15.08 1.02 -4.57
CA PHE A 26 14.67 -0.30 -5.05
C PHE A 26 14.38 -0.31 -6.55
N VAL A 27 13.89 0.81 -7.10
CA VAL A 27 13.48 0.91 -8.50
C VAL A 27 14.23 2.07 -9.19
N PRO A 28 15.29 1.75 -9.96
CA PRO A 28 16.01 2.75 -10.73
C PRO A 28 15.08 3.49 -11.71
N GLY A 29 15.14 4.82 -11.68
CA GLY A 29 14.36 5.68 -12.58
C GLY A 29 12.89 5.89 -12.18
N LEU A 30 12.44 5.34 -11.05
CA LEU A 30 11.09 5.59 -10.54
C LEU A 30 10.86 7.07 -10.24
N ASP A 31 11.86 7.74 -9.66
CA ASP A 31 11.79 9.14 -9.20
C ASP A 31 10.46 9.43 -8.48
N ALA A 32 10.14 8.55 -7.53
CA ALA A 32 8.98 8.64 -6.66
C ALA A 32 9.07 9.89 -5.78
N ALA A 33 8.01 10.68 -5.78
CA ALA A 33 7.76 11.80 -4.90
C ALA A 33 6.40 11.63 -4.21
N GLY A 34 6.16 12.41 -3.17
CA GLY A 34 4.96 12.31 -2.35
C GLY A 34 5.26 11.87 -0.92
N THR A 35 4.21 11.84 -0.11
CA THR A 35 4.30 11.59 1.33
C THR A 35 3.34 10.48 1.72
N LEU A 36 3.89 9.41 2.27
CA LEU A 36 3.17 8.26 2.78
C LEU A 36 2.90 8.44 4.27
N GLU A 37 1.65 8.26 4.66
CA GLU A 37 1.21 8.21 6.03
C GLU A 37 0.22 7.07 6.24
N GLY A 38 0.06 6.62 7.48
CA GLY A 38 -0.85 5.54 7.81
C GLY A 38 -0.37 4.66 8.94
N THR A 39 -1.06 3.54 9.10
CA THR A 39 -0.80 2.55 10.14
C THR A 39 -0.67 1.16 9.55
N ALA A 40 0.24 0.37 10.10
CA ALA A 40 0.27 -1.08 9.93
C ALA A 40 0.21 -1.78 11.27
N HIS A 41 -0.60 -2.83 11.35
CA HIS A 41 -0.68 -3.72 12.48
C HIS A 41 -0.28 -5.13 12.04
N VAL A 42 0.84 -5.60 12.56
CA VAL A 42 1.35 -6.95 12.27
C VAL A 42 1.04 -7.84 13.46
N THR A 43 0.29 -8.90 13.23
CA THR A 43 -0.14 -9.87 14.23
C THR A 43 0.24 -11.29 13.84
N GLY A 44 0.06 -12.25 14.76
CA GLY A 44 0.21 -13.68 14.47
C GLY A 44 1.66 -14.19 14.54
N PRO A 45 1.91 -15.47 14.21
CA PRO A 45 3.23 -16.07 14.35
C PRO A 45 4.29 -15.38 13.47
N SER A 46 5.52 -15.21 13.93
CA SER A 46 6.57 -14.57 13.11
C SER A 46 6.92 -15.34 11.82
N ALA A 47 6.62 -16.64 11.77
CA ALA A 47 6.75 -17.47 10.57
C ALA A 47 5.58 -17.30 9.57
N ASN A 48 4.44 -16.76 10.02
CA ASN A 48 3.26 -16.50 9.21
C ASN A 48 2.45 -15.33 9.79
N PRO A 49 2.98 -14.09 9.72
CA PRO A 49 2.26 -12.91 10.16
C PRO A 49 1.04 -12.62 9.31
N ASP A 50 0.05 -12.03 9.96
CA ASP A 50 -1.08 -11.34 9.34
C ASP A 50 -0.87 -9.82 9.53
N ILE A 51 -0.95 -9.07 8.44
CA ILE A 51 -0.66 -7.64 8.41
C ILE A 51 -1.93 -6.92 8.03
N GLU A 52 -2.44 -6.04 8.89
CA GLU A 52 -3.47 -5.07 8.53
C GLU A 52 -2.80 -3.73 8.24
N PHE A 53 -3.27 -3.01 7.22
CA PHE A 53 -2.75 -1.70 6.88
C PHE A 53 -3.86 -0.74 6.47
N ASP A 54 -3.65 0.53 6.80
CA ASP A 54 -4.37 1.68 6.28
C ASP A 54 -3.31 2.71 5.93
N ALA A 55 -3.22 3.07 4.65
CA ALA A 55 -2.15 3.90 4.13
C ALA A 55 -2.69 4.93 3.14
N LYS A 56 -2.19 6.15 3.28
CA LYS A 56 -2.48 7.26 2.37
C LYS A 56 -1.18 7.81 1.83
N LEU A 57 -1.12 7.95 0.52
CA LEU A 57 0.00 8.54 -0.18
C LEU A 57 -0.50 9.82 -0.85
N ALA A 58 -0.02 10.96 -0.37
CA ALA A 58 -0.39 12.28 -0.88
C ALA A 58 0.67 12.81 -1.84
N GLY A 59 0.22 13.41 -2.95
CA GLY A 59 1.11 14.03 -3.94
C GLY A 59 2.10 13.06 -4.59
N ALA A 60 1.66 11.82 -4.79
CA ALA A 60 2.43 10.78 -5.44
C ALA A 60 2.75 11.15 -6.88
N GLU A 61 4.03 11.13 -7.23
CA GLU A 61 4.48 11.32 -8.61
C GLU A 61 5.64 10.36 -8.88
N THR A 62 5.77 9.92 -10.13
CA THR A 62 6.93 9.17 -10.62
C THR A 62 7.40 9.80 -11.92
N SER A 63 8.54 9.37 -12.44
CA SER A 63 8.97 9.72 -13.80
C SER A 63 7.87 9.40 -14.83
N GLN A 64 7.22 8.24 -14.70
CA GLN A 64 6.22 7.76 -15.63
C GLN A 64 4.92 8.57 -15.55
N THR A 65 4.40 8.86 -14.36
CA THR A 65 3.15 9.63 -14.20
C THR A 65 3.35 11.08 -14.62
N ARG A 66 4.54 11.66 -14.40
CA ARG A 66 4.89 12.98 -14.89
C ARG A 66 5.03 13.02 -16.41
N GLN A 67 5.65 12.01 -17.03
CA GLN A 67 5.72 11.89 -18.49
C GLN A 67 4.33 11.74 -19.13
N ALA A 68 3.41 11.04 -18.45
CA ALA A 68 2.01 10.93 -18.85
C ALA A 68 1.20 12.21 -18.56
N GLY A 69 1.79 13.21 -17.89
CA GLY A 69 1.13 14.47 -17.58
C GLY A 69 -0.04 14.36 -16.60
N LEU A 70 -0.08 13.29 -15.79
CA LEU A 70 -1.18 13.04 -14.85
C LEU A 70 -1.23 14.06 -13.71
N GLY A 71 -0.07 14.61 -13.35
CA GLY A 71 0.10 15.47 -12.18
C GLY A 71 0.21 14.66 -10.88
N PRO A 72 0.15 15.34 -9.72
CA PRO A 72 0.18 14.68 -8.42
C PRO A 72 -1.03 13.78 -8.21
N LEU A 73 -0.78 12.57 -7.70
CA LEU A 73 -1.80 11.57 -7.42
C LEU A 73 -1.94 11.35 -5.91
N ASN A 74 -3.16 11.20 -5.42
CA ASN A 74 -3.44 10.78 -4.07
C ASN A 74 -3.96 9.36 -4.09
N LEU A 75 -3.37 8.49 -3.27
CA LEU A 75 -3.79 7.11 -3.09
C LEU A 75 -4.23 6.91 -1.64
N ASP A 76 -5.38 6.28 -1.42
CA ASP A 76 -5.86 5.84 -0.12
C ASP A 76 -6.15 4.35 -0.20
N ALA A 77 -5.46 3.52 0.58
CA ALA A 77 -5.61 2.08 0.53
C ALA A 77 -5.66 1.47 1.93
N ALA A 78 -6.61 0.58 2.15
CA ALA A 78 -6.69 -0.25 3.34
C ALA A 78 -6.91 -1.72 2.98
N GLY A 79 -6.36 -2.59 3.80
CA GLY A 79 -6.44 -4.02 3.55
C GLY A 79 -5.71 -4.85 4.59
N SER A 80 -5.67 -6.14 4.31
CA SER A 80 -4.88 -7.10 5.06
C SER A 80 -4.05 -7.99 4.13
N TYR A 81 -2.91 -8.46 4.63
CA TYR A 81 -2.03 -9.38 3.93
C TYR A 81 -1.63 -10.51 4.87
N GLY A 82 -1.90 -11.74 4.46
CA GLY A 82 -1.39 -12.93 5.13
C GLY A 82 -0.53 -13.74 4.16
N LEU A 83 0.59 -14.29 4.64
CA LEU A 83 1.48 -15.13 3.81
C LEU A 83 0.76 -16.33 3.18
N ALA A 84 -0.15 -16.97 3.91
CA ALA A 84 -0.98 -18.06 3.41
C ALA A 84 -2.21 -17.58 2.61
N SER A 85 -2.79 -16.45 3.04
CA SER A 85 -4.10 -15.94 2.60
C SER A 85 -4.01 -15.06 1.35
N GLY A 86 -2.84 -14.49 1.08
CA GLY A 86 -2.65 -13.45 0.08
C GLY A 86 -3.04 -12.06 0.58
N LEU A 87 -3.24 -11.15 -0.37
CA LEU A 87 -3.67 -9.77 -0.13
C LEU A 87 -5.19 -9.68 -0.22
N ALA A 88 -5.83 -9.07 0.77
CA ALA A 88 -7.22 -8.62 0.71
C ALA A 88 -7.23 -7.10 0.81
N LEU A 89 -7.71 -6.44 -0.24
CA LEU A 89 -7.91 -4.99 -0.30
C LEU A 89 -9.36 -4.68 0.02
N ASP A 90 -9.58 -4.02 1.15
CA ASP A 90 -10.90 -3.46 1.50
C ASP A 90 -11.25 -2.35 0.51
N HIS A 91 -10.28 -1.45 0.29
CA HIS A 91 -10.35 -0.44 -0.76
C HIS A 91 -8.94 0.04 -1.14
N ALA A 92 -8.82 0.52 -2.37
CA ALA A 92 -7.76 1.39 -2.83
C ALA A 92 -8.37 2.42 -3.77
N THR A 93 -8.28 3.69 -3.41
CA THR A 93 -8.79 4.80 -4.21
C THR A 93 -7.62 5.64 -4.70
N LEU A 94 -7.47 5.71 -6.01
CA LEU A 94 -6.56 6.63 -6.69
C LEU A 94 -7.35 7.87 -7.12
N SER A 95 -6.80 9.05 -6.88
CA SER A 95 -7.39 10.31 -7.31
C SER A 95 -6.31 11.28 -7.78
N GLY A 96 -6.54 11.91 -8.91
CA GLY A 96 -5.68 12.94 -9.47
C GLY A 96 -6.49 13.80 -10.44
N ASP A 97 -5.89 14.88 -10.92
CA ASP A 97 -6.60 15.86 -11.75
C ASP A 97 -7.19 15.28 -13.05
N LYS A 98 -6.59 14.20 -13.56
CA LYS A 98 -6.93 13.59 -14.85
C LYS A 98 -7.34 12.14 -14.77
N ILE A 99 -7.25 11.54 -13.60
CA ILE A 99 -7.43 10.11 -13.42
C ILE A 99 -7.98 9.83 -12.03
N SER A 100 -8.92 8.90 -11.97
CA SER A 100 -9.44 8.35 -10.73
C SER A 100 -9.60 6.86 -10.89
N GLY A 101 -9.50 6.12 -9.79
CA GLY A 101 -9.77 4.70 -9.83
C GLY A 101 -10.06 4.14 -8.46
N ASN A 102 -10.79 3.04 -8.45
CA ASN A 102 -11.11 2.30 -7.26
C ASN A 102 -10.73 0.83 -7.49
N ALA A 103 -10.05 0.24 -6.52
CA ALA A 103 -9.75 -1.17 -6.51
C ALA A 103 -10.15 -1.79 -5.18
N ALA A 104 -10.58 -3.05 -5.21
CA ALA A 104 -10.93 -3.82 -4.03
C ALA A 104 -10.89 -5.32 -4.36
N GLY A 105 -10.95 -6.15 -3.33
CA GLY A 105 -10.99 -7.61 -3.46
C GLY A 105 -9.68 -8.28 -3.10
N THR A 106 -9.57 -9.55 -3.46
CA THR A 106 -8.54 -10.46 -2.99
C THR A 106 -7.59 -10.85 -4.11
N LEU A 107 -6.30 -10.88 -3.79
CA LEU A 107 -5.24 -11.48 -4.59
C LEU A 107 -4.61 -12.60 -3.78
N ASN A 108 -5.06 -13.83 -4.02
CA ASN A 108 -4.51 -15.01 -3.40
C ASN A 108 -3.58 -15.74 -4.39
N PRO A 109 -2.26 -15.79 -4.13
CA PRO A 109 -1.30 -16.47 -5.02
C PRO A 109 -1.51 -17.99 -5.07
N ASN A 110 -2.25 -18.57 -4.13
CA ASN A 110 -2.50 -20.01 -4.00
C ASN A 110 -3.97 -20.39 -4.29
N GLY A 111 -4.80 -19.47 -4.74
CA GLY A 111 -6.25 -19.68 -4.83
C GLY A 111 -6.94 -18.78 -5.85
N VAL A 112 -8.24 -18.57 -5.65
CA VAL A 112 -9.06 -17.70 -6.49
C VAL A 112 -8.86 -16.25 -6.05
N SER A 113 -8.63 -15.36 -7.01
CA SER A 113 -8.56 -13.92 -6.80
C SER A 113 -9.80 -13.27 -7.41
N ASP A 114 -10.46 -12.36 -6.69
CA ASP A 114 -11.65 -11.63 -7.15
C ASP A 114 -11.42 -10.13 -7.34
N PHE A 115 -10.14 -9.74 -7.43
CA PHE A 115 -9.70 -8.36 -7.62
C PHE A 115 -10.48 -7.61 -8.70
N SER A 116 -11.05 -6.47 -8.31
CA SER A 116 -11.74 -5.54 -9.20
C SER A 116 -10.97 -4.23 -9.26
N LEU A 117 -10.86 -3.67 -10.45
CA LEU A 117 -10.28 -2.35 -10.71
C LEU A 117 -11.20 -1.59 -11.67
N ASP A 118 -11.66 -0.44 -11.21
CA ASP A 118 -12.35 0.56 -12.02
C ASP A 118 -11.42 1.77 -12.17
N LEU A 119 -11.25 2.27 -13.39
CA LEU A 119 -10.36 3.38 -13.71
C LEU A 119 -11.05 4.31 -14.71
N THR A 120 -11.12 5.59 -14.37
CA THR A 120 -11.82 6.62 -15.14
C THR A 120 -10.96 7.88 -15.29
#